data_AF-A0A521L328-F1
#
_entry.id   AF-A0A521L328-F1
#
_cell.length_a   1.000
_cell.length_b   1.000
_cell.length_c   1.000
_cell.angle_alpha   90.00
_cell.angle_beta   90.00
_cell.angle_gamma   90.00
#
_symmetry.space_group_name_H-M   'P 1'
#
loop_
_entity.id
_entity.type
_entity.pdbx_description
1 polymer ?
#
loop_
_entity_poly.entity_id
_entity_poly.type
_entity_poly.pdbx_seq_one_letter_code
_entity_poly.pdbx_strand_id
1 'polypeptide(L)'
;MSLADMPRISWAAISERAETWHTILAIVPLEAGAPAHQADGLRDAAGLALRACSRLACTGRYAATPVRAGPAGALVVFERAEDRDAFARLVPSAVTKGATWQFTLDERTIDALETVARPKDTRGTGRRARERAEAAERERGALRWKTGPTRNRRDD
;
A
#
# COMPACT_ATOMS: atom_id res chain seq x y z
N MET A 1 -11.23 2.55 20.15
CA MET A 1 -10.14 1.72 19.60
C MET A 1 -9.22 2.60 18.78
N SER A 2 -7.91 2.56 19.03
CA SER A 2 -6.93 3.27 18.20
C SER A 2 -6.81 2.58 16.84
N LEU A 3 -6.51 3.33 15.77
CA LEU A 3 -6.20 2.76 14.44
C LEU A 3 -5.02 1.77 14.47
N ALA A 4 -4.18 1.84 15.51
CA ALA A 4 -3.11 0.87 15.76
C ALA A 4 -3.63 -0.51 16.21
N ASP A 5 -4.86 -0.59 16.75
CA ASP A 5 -5.43 -1.80 17.34
C ASP A 5 -6.39 -2.55 16.40
N MET A 6 -6.71 -1.99 15.23
CA MET A 6 -7.62 -2.64 14.29
C MET A 6 -6.82 -3.60 13.40
N PRO A 7 -7.02 -4.93 13.51
CA PRO A 7 -6.20 -5.90 12.80
C PRO A 7 -6.43 -5.76 11.29
N ARG A 8 -5.39 -5.32 10.57
CA ARG A 8 -5.39 -5.31 9.10
C ARG A 8 -5.60 -6.73 8.61
N ILE A 9 -6.37 -6.91 7.54
CA ILE A 9 -6.52 -8.23 6.93
C ILE A 9 -5.13 -8.71 6.49
N SER A 10 -4.73 -9.92 6.90
CA SER A 10 -3.49 -10.51 6.41
C SER A 10 -3.70 -11.01 4.97
N TRP A 11 -2.71 -10.81 4.11
CA TRP A 11 -2.79 -11.29 2.72
C TRP A 11 -2.92 -12.82 2.62
N ALA A 12 -2.40 -13.55 3.62
CA ALA A 12 -2.61 -14.99 3.76
C ALA A 12 -4.10 -15.33 3.95
N ALA A 13 -4.80 -14.64 4.86
CA ALA A 13 -6.22 -14.85 5.11
C ALA A 13 -7.12 -14.50 3.91
N ILE A 14 -6.66 -13.57 3.05
CA ILE A 14 -7.36 -13.23 1.80
C ILE A 14 -7.37 -14.41 0.83
N SER A 15 -6.22 -15.10 0.72
CA SER A 15 -6.04 -16.23 -0.20
C SER A 15 -6.86 -17.45 0.22
N GLU A 16 -7.07 -17.65 1.52
CA GLU A 16 -7.81 -18.80 2.07
C GLU A 16 -9.34 -18.66 1.93
N ARG A 17 -9.88 -17.45 1.76
CA ARG A 17 -11.32 -17.19 1.73
C ARG A 17 -11.70 -16.10 0.71
N ALA A 18 -11.20 -16.21 -0.51
CA ALA A 18 -11.37 -15.18 -1.55
C ALA A 18 -12.83 -14.74 -1.77
N GLU A 19 -13.81 -15.63 -1.60
CA GLU A 19 -15.23 -15.37 -1.80
C GLU A 19 -15.88 -14.49 -0.70
N THR A 20 -15.22 -14.35 0.46
CA THR A 20 -15.76 -13.61 1.61
C THR A 20 -15.30 -12.16 1.65
N TRP A 21 -14.45 -11.74 0.72
CA TRP A 21 -13.84 -10.43 0.73
C TRP A 21 -14.40 -9.54 -0.37
N HIS A 22 -14.67 -8.29 -0.03
CA HIS A 22 -15.13 -7.29 -0.98
C HIS A 22 -13.93 -6.48 -1.48
N THR A 23 -13.75 -6.41 -2.80
CA THR A 23 -12.51 -5.88 -3.39
C THR A 23 -12.78 -4.68 -4.28
N ILE A 24 -11.89 -3.70 -4.19
CA ILE A 24 -11.83 -2.55 -5.09
C ILE A 24 -10.41 -2.42 -5.65
N LEU A 25 -10.27 -2.24 -6.96
CA LEU A 25 -9.02 -1.92 -7.62
C LEU A 25 -9.04 -0.47 -8.13
N ALA A 26 -8.22 0.37 -7.53
CA ALA A 26 -7.94 1.72 -8.00
C ALA A 26 -6.81 1.66 -9.04
N ILE A 27 -7.17 1.70 -10.32
CA ILE A 27 -6.23 1.58 -11.44
C ILE A 27 -5.46 2.90 -11.57
N VAL A 28 -4.14 2.83 -11.47
CA VAL A 28 -3.28 3.99 -11.73
C VAL A 28 -2.94 3.98 -13.23
N PRO A 29 -3.36 4.99 -14.00
CA PRO A 29 -3.00 5.07 -15.41
C PRO A 29 -1.48 5.24 -15.51
N LEU A 30 -0.80 4.22 -16.01
CA LEU A 30 0.63 4.31 -16.28
C LEU A 30 0.81 4.73 -17.73
N GLU A 31 1.58 5.81 -17.94
CA GLU A 31 2.09 6.16 -19.27
C GLU A 31 2.83 4.97 -19.89
N ALA A 32 2.60 4.73 -21.18
CA ALA A 32 3.23 3.62 -21.89
C ALA A 32 4.77 3.76 -21.83
N GLY A 33 5.45 2.73 -21.31
CA GLY A 33 6.92 2.72 -21.17
C GLY A 33 7.44 3.38 -19.89
N ALA A 34 6.57 3.74 -18.94
CA ALA A 34 7.01 4.38 -17.72
C ALA A 34 7.79 3.43 -16.79
N PRO A 35 8.85 3.91 -16.10
CA PRO A 35 9.77 3.02 -15.41
C PRO A 35 9.26 2.58 -14.03
N ALA A 36 9.87 1.54 -13.48
CA ALA A 36 9.51 0.91 -12.20
C ALA A 36 9.44 1.85 -10.97
N HIS A 37 9.97 3.08 -11.05
CA HIS A 37 9.84 4.12 -10.02
C HIS A 37 8.44 4.75 -9.92
N GLN A 38 7.51 4.42 -10.84
CA GLN A 38 6.06 4.55 -10.58
C GLN A 38 5.56 3.65 -9.42
N ALA A 39 6.44 2.82 -8.84
CA ALA A 39 6.24 2.20 -7.53
C ALA A 39 5.75 3.18 -6.45
N ASP A 40 6.20 4.42 -6.48
CA ASP A 40 5.82 5.41 -5.48
C ASP A 40 4.38 5.90 -5.70
N GLY A 41 3.95 6.10 -6.96
CA GLY A 41 2.56 6.37 -7.30
C GLY A 41 1.61 5.24 -6.87
N LEU A 42 1.99 3.97 -7.06
CA LEU A 42 1.20 2.82 -6.59
C LEU A 42 1.13 2.72 -5.07
N ARG A 43 2.23 3.03 -4.37
CA ARG A 43 2.28 3.05 -2.90
C ARG A 43 1.47 4.21 -2.34
N ASP A 44 1.55 5.38 -2.95
CA ASP A 44 0.79 6.55 -2.52
C ASP A 44 -0.71 6.35 -2.79
N ALA A 45 -1.09 5.70 -3.90
CA ALA A 45 -2.47 5.27 -4.14
C ALA A 45 -2.99 4.34 -3.03
N ALA A 46 -2.22 3.30 -2.67
CA ALA A 46 -2.59 2.41 -1.58
C ALA A 46 -2.65 3.13 -0.22
N GLY A 47 -1.71 4.05 0.03
CA GLY A 47 -1.68 4.89 1.23
C GLY A 47 -2.85 5.87 1.32
N LEU A 48 -3.26 6.46 0.19
CA LEU A 48 -4.43 7.32 0.07
C LEU A 48 -5.71 6.55 0.39
N ALA A 49 -5.87 5.35 -0.18
CA ALA A 49 -7.02 4.49 0.09
C ALA A 49 -7.13 4.13 1.59
N LEU A 50 -6.02 3.76 2.23
CA LEU A 50 -5.99 3.45 3.66
C LEU A 50 -6.39 4.64 4.53
N ARG A 51 -5.89 5.84 4.19
CA ARG A 51 -6.27 7.07 4.90
C ARG A 51 -7.75 7.38 4.73
N ALA A 52 -8.30 7.24 3.52
CA ALA A 52 -9.73 7.42 3.27
C ALA A 52 -10.57 6.42 4.07
N CYS A 53 -10.24 5.12 4.08
CA CYS A 53 -10.93 4.10 4.88
C CYS A 53 -10.92 4.44 6.38
N SER A 54 -9.78 4.89 6.90
CA SER A 54 -9.66 5.34 8.29
C SER A 54 -10.60 6.49 8.63
N ARG A 55 -10.89 7.39 7.68
CA ARG A 55 -11.76 8.56 7.89
C ARG A 55 -13.23 8.30 7.65
N LEU A 56 -13.54 7.32 6.82
CA LEU A 56 -14.90 6.79 6.67
C LEU A 56 -15.38 6.00 7.89
N ALA A 57 -14.53 5.86 8.92
CA ALA A 57 -14.80 5.08 10.12
C ALA A 57 -15.22 3.64 9.79
N CYS A 58 -14.56 3.03 8.80
CA CYS A 58 -14.78 1.64 8.42
C CYS A 58 -14.69 0.75 9.68
N THR A 59 -15.72 -0.06 9.89
CA THR A 59 -15.91 -0.81 11.14
C THR A 59 -15.40 -2.25 11.08
N GLY A 60 -15.23 -2.78 9.86
CA GLY A 60 -14.62 -4.07 9.57
C GLY A 60 -13.13 -3.94 9.27
N ARG A 61 -12.47 -5.10 9.15
CA ARG A 61 -11.07 -5.14 8.75
C ARG A 61 -10.93 -4.74 7.28
N TYR A 62 -9.84 -4.05 6.97
CA TYR A 62 -9.48 -3.71 5.59
C TYR A 62 -7.96 -3.78 5.38
N ALA A 63 -7.56 -3.95 4.13
CA ALA A 63 -6.17 -3.93 3.69
C ALA A 63 -6.04 -3.24 2.33
N ALA A 64 -4.88 -2.66 2.04
CA ALA A 64 -4.57 -2.15 0.72
C ALA A 64 -3.13 -2.52 0.33
N THR A 65 -2.91 -2.87 -0.92
CA THR A 65 -1.59 -3.17 -1.48
C THR A 65 -1.44 -2.62 -2.89
N PRO A 66 -0.24 -2.16 -3.28
CA PRO A 66 0.07 -1.92 -4.68
C PRO A 66 0.04 -3.24 -5.48
N VAL A 67 -0.56 -3.20 -6.66
CA VAL A 67 -0.61 -4.30 -7.63
C VAL A 67 0.11 -3.85 -8.90
N ARG A 68 0.98 -4.73 -9.41
CA ARG A 68 1.82 -4.48 -10.60
C ARG A 68 1.49 -5.39 -11.78
N ALA A 69 0.75 -6.47 -11.55
CA ALA A 69 0.37 -7.43 -12.59
C ALA A 69 -1.07 -7.16 -13.04
N GLY A 70 -1.31 -7.21 -14.35
CA GLY A 70 -2.57 -6.76 -14.94
C GLY A 70 -2.66 -5.22 -14.94
N PRO A 71 -3.85 -4.61 -14.82
CA PRO A 71 -3.95 -3.17 -14.64
C PRO A 71 -3.26 -2.77 -13.33
N ALA A 72 -2.21 -1.95 -13.44
CA ALA A 72 -1.46 -1.49 -12.29
C ALA A 72 -2.32 -0.57 -11.42
N GLY A 73 -2.22 -0.70 -10.10
CA GLY A 73 -3.08 0.06 -9.21
C GLY A 73 -2.89 -0.23 -7.74
N ALA A 74 -3.86 0.22 -6.93
CA ALA A 74 -3.99 -0.16 -5.54
C ALA A 74 -5.21 -1.07 -5.37
N LEU A 75 -4.98 -2.30 -4.91
CA LEU A 75 -6.03 -3.21 -4.51
C LEU A 75 -6.38 -2.96 -3.05
N VAL A 76 -7.66 -2.70 -2.79
CA VAL A 76 -8.24 -2.51 -1.47
C VAL A 76 -9.20 -3.66 -1.21
N VAL A 77 -9.12 -4.23 -0.02
CA VAL A 77 -9.91 -5.38 0.40
C VAL A 77 -10.61 -5.04 1.70
N PHE A 78 -11.90 -5.37 1.77
CA PHE A 78 -12.77 -5.10 2.90
C PHE A 78 -13.42 -6.40 3.38
N GLU A 79 -13.53 -6.54 4.68
CA GLU A 79 -14.33 -7.60 5.33
C GLU A 79 -15.83 -7.38 5.16
N ARG A 80 -16.27 -6.11 5.20
CA ARG A 80 -17.68 -5.73 5.20
C ARG A 80 -18.05 -5.08 3.87
N ALA A 81 -19.20 -5.47 3.32
CA ALA A 81 -19.71 -4.89 2.10
C ALA A 81 -20.01 -3.38 2.29
N GLU A 82 -20.50 -3.01 3.46
CA GLU A 82 -20.89 -1.65 3.81
C GLU A 82 -19.68 -0.70 3.81
N ASP A 83 -18.52 -1.16 4.30
CA ASP A 83 -17.29 -0.37 4.30
C ASP A 83 -16.77 -0.17 2.87
N ARG A 84 -16.86 -1.21 2.03
CA ARG A 84 -16.54 -1.15 0.61
C ARG A 84 -17.48 -0.19 -0.13
N ASP A 85 -18.78 -0.23 0.17
CA ASP A 85 -19.77 0.64 -0.48
C ASP A 85 -19.62 2.09 -0.03
N ALA A 86 -19.31 2.33 1.26
CA ALA A 86 -18.98 3.66 1.76
C ALA A 86 -17.75 4.25 1.06
N PHE A 87 -16.70 3.43 0.88
CA PHE A 87 -15.53 3.83 0.10
C PHE A 87 -15.88 4.09 -1.36
N ALA A 88 -16.68 3.21 -1.97
CA ALA A 88 -17.02 3.32 -3.38
C ALA A 88 -17.87 4.56 -3.71
N ARG A 89 -18.64 5.10 -2.76
CA ARG A 89 -19.36 6.37 -2.92
C ARG A 89 -18.43 7.57 -3.14
N LEU A 90 -17.15 7.46 -2.77
CA LEU A 90 -16.16 8.49 -3.06
C LEU A 90 -15.68 8.47 -4.51
N VAL A 91 -15.95 7.39 -5.24
CA VAL A 91 -15.40 7.12 -6.57
C VAL A 91 -16.54 6.87 -7.57
N PRO A 92 -17.07 7.93 -8.20
CA PRO A 92 -18.34 7.88 -8.95
C PRO A 92 -18.30 7.05 -10.24
N SER A 93 -17.11 6.63 -10.69
CA SER A 93 -16.87 5.94 -11.96
C SER A 93 -16.48 4.46 -11.81
N ALA A 94 -16.76 3.85 -10.66
CA ALA A 94 -16.44 2.44 -10.44
C ALA A 94 -17.32 1.51 -11.30
N VAL A 95 -16.67 0.63 -12.06
CA VAL A 95 -17.29 -0.47 -12.81
C VAL A 95 -17.06 -1.79 -12.10
N THR A 96 -18.03 -2.69 -12.13
CA THR A 96 -17.85 -4.04 -11.57
C THR A 96 -17.28 -4.97 -12.63
N LYS A 97 -16.12 -5.59 -12.35
CA LYS A 97 -15.52 -6.63 -13.20
C LYS A 97 -15.33 -7.91 -12.39
N GLY A 98 -16.22 -8.88 -12.60
CA GLY A 98 -16.33 -10.06 -11.73
C GLY A 98 -16.76 -9.65 -10.33
N ALA A 99 -16.05 -10.14 -9.30
CA ALA A 99 -16.31 -9.78 -7.89
C ALA A 99 -15.60 -8.49 -7.44
N THR A 100 -14.87 -7.82 -8.34
CA THR A 100 -14.03 -6.65 -8.00
C THR A 100 -14.57 -5.39 -8.64
N TRP A 101 -14.72 -4.34 -7.85
CA TRP A 101 -15.01 -3.00 -8.37
C TRP A 101 -13.73 -2.36 -8.85
N GLN A 102 -13.75 -1.68 -9.99
CA GLN A 102 -12.58 -1.09 -10.60
C GLN A 102 -12.88 0.34 -11.00
N PHE A 103 -11.97 1.26 -10.72
CA PHE A 103 -12.07 2.64 -11.18
C PHE A 103 -10.67 3.16 -11.51
N THR A 104 -10.59 4.18 -12.36
CA THR A 104 -9.32 4.86 -12.66
C THR A 104 -9.05 5.92 -11.60
N LEU A 105 -7.84 5.91 -11.05
CA LEU A 105 -7.34 6.93 -10.13
C LEU A 105 -6.88 8.16 -10.95
N ASP A 106 -7.84 8.84 -11.55
CA ASP A 106 -7.63 10.12 -12.23
C ASP A 106 -7.52 11.28 -11.23
N GLU A 107 -7.14 12.46 -11.72
CA GLU A 107 -6.94 13.67 -10.89
C GLU A 107 -8.18 14.00 -10.05
N ARG A 108 -9.37 13.94 -10.65
CA ARG A 108 -10.64 14.20 -9.95
C ARG A 108 -10.89 13.20 -8.82
N THR A 109 -10.57 11.93 -9.04
CA THR A 109 -10.74 10.88 -8.04
C THR A 109 -9.71 11.00 -6.93
N ILE A 110 -8.49 11.39 -7.27
CA ILE A 110 -7.44 11.72 -6.29
C ILE A 110 -7.92 12.85 -5.38
N ASP A 111 -8.40 13.96 -5.96
CA ASP A 111 -8.89 15.12 -5.20
C ASP A 111 -10.04 14.76 -4.25
N ALA A 112 -10.98 13.94 -4.73
CA ALA A 112 -12.10 13.46 -3.91
C ALA A 112 -11.60 12.62 -2.72
N LEU A 113 -10.67 11.70 -2.96
CA LEU A 113 -10.08 10.87 -1.92
C LEU A 113 -9.21 11.68 -0.95
N GLU A 114 -8.47 12.67 -1.43
CA GLU A 114 -7.63 13.55 -0.61
C GLU A 114 -8.44 14.45 0.31
N THR A 115 -9.58 14.96 -0.19
CA THR A 115 -10.55 15.73 0.60
C THR A 115 -10.99 14.95 1.84
N VAL A 116 -11.23 13.65 1.68
CA VAL A 116 -11.63 12.76 2.78
C VAL A 116 -10.44 12.34 3.65
N ALA A 117 -9.32 11.96 3.01
CA ALA A 117 -8.14 11.43 3.68
C ALA A 117 -7.41 12.46 4.56
N ARG A 118 -7.61 13.77 4.30
CA ARG A 118 -6.83 14.91 4.81
C ARG A 118 -5.34 14.82 4.43
N PRO A 119 -4.58 15.94 4.50
CA PRO A 119 -3.16 15.94 4.15
C PRO A 119 -2.38 14.85 4.89
N LYS A 120 -1.47 14.19 4.18
CA LYS A 120 -0.54 13.22 4.74
C LYS A 120 0.22 13.93 5.87
N ASP A 121 0.11 13.45 7.11
CA ASP A 121 0.92 13.98 8.20
C ASP A 121 2.37 13.60 7.93
N THR A 122 3.17 14.57 7.47
CA THR A 122 4.57 14.38 7.13
C THR A 122 5.49 14.57 8.33
N ARG A 123 4.95 14.94 9.51
CA ARG A 123 5.76 15.11 10.72
C ARG A 123 6.33 13.77 11.15
N GLY A 124 7.66 13.65 11.08
CA GLY A 124 8.39 12.44 11.46
C GLY A 124 8.76 11.52 10.30
N THR A 125 8.35 11.81 9.06
CA THR A 125 8.82 11.06 7.88
C THR A 125 10.34 11.15 7.72
N GLY A 126 10.91 12.34 7.98
CA GLY A 126 12.36 12.56 7.99
C GLY A 126 13.08 11.80 9.12
N ARG A 127 12.47 11.73 10.32
CA ARG A 127 13.03 10.97 11.45
C ARG A 127 13.09 9.47 11.12
N ARG A 128 12.00 8.88 10.62
CA ARG A 128 11.95 7.46 10.25
C ARG A 128 12.79 7.13 9.01
N ALA A 129 12.96 8.07 8.09
CA ALA A 129 13.87 7.92 6.95
C ALA A 129 15.33 7.88 7.42
N ARG A 130 15.70 8.78 8.34
CA ARG A 130 17.02 8.80 8.97
C ARG A 130 17.31 7.55 9.79
N GLU A 131 16.36 7.11 10.62
CA GLU A 131 16.48 5.88 11.41
C GLU A 131 16.65 4.64 10.51
N ARG A 132 15.93 4.56 9.38
CA ARG A 132 16.12 3.48 8.40
C ARG A 132 17.45 3.54 7.67
N ALA A 133 17.93 4.75 7.33
CA ALA A 133 19.24 4.92 6.73
C ALA A 133 20.36 4.49 7.70
N GLU A 134 20.28 4.93 8.96
CA GLU A 134 21.22 4.54 10.02
C GLU A 134 21.17 3.03 10.31
N ALA A 135 19.98 2.41 10.29
CA ALA A 135 19.84 0.96 10.44
C ALA A 135 20.45 0.20 9.25
N ALA A 136 20.20 0.64 8.02
CA ALA A 136 20.77 0.05 6.82
C ALA A 136 22.30 0.19 6.76
N GLU A 137 22.84 1.31 7.25
CA GLU A 137 24.28 1.54 7.36
C GLU A 137 24.93 0.63 8.40
N ARG A 138 24.29 0.43 9.56
CA ARG A 138 24.74 -0.56 10.56
C ARG A 138 24.73 -1.98 10.02
N GLU A 139 23.69 -2.36 9.29
CA GLU A 139 23.59 -3.69 8.68
C GLU A 139 24.68 -3.92 7.62
N ARG A 140 24.93 -2.92 6.76
CA ARG A 140 26.05 -2.95 5.79
C ARG A 140 27.42 -3.02 6.47
N GLY A 141 27.60 -2.25 7.55
CA GLY A 141 28.81 -2.30 8.38
C GLY A 141 29.01 -3.69 8.98
N ALA A 142 27.98 -4.28 9.56
CA ALA A 142 28.03 -5.62 10.15
C ALA A 142 28.34 -6.73 9.13
N LEU A 143 27.83 -6.60 7.89
CA LEU A 143 28.13 -7.54 6.80
C LEU A 143 29.60 -7.44 6.34
N ARG A 144 30.16 -6.22 6.33
CA ARG A 144 31.56 -5.95 5.97
C ARG A 144 32.57 -6.56 6.95
N TRP A 145 32.24 -6.61 8.25
CA TRP A 145 33.10 -7.27 9.25
C TRP A 145 33.06 -8.80 9.18
N LYS A 146 31.93 -9.39 8.73
CA LYS A 146 31.80 -10.84 8.52
C LYS A 146 32.52 -11.35 7.27
N THR A 147 32.97 -10.45 6.40
CA THR A 147 33.68 -10.75 5.13
C THR A 147 35.12 -10.24 5.14
N GLY A 148 35.73 -10.17 6.34
CA GLY A 148 37.15 -9.86 6.48
C GLY A 148 38.05 -10.87 5.75
N PRO A 149 39.19 -10.43 5.19
CA PRO A 149 39.98 -11.21 4.26
C PRO A 149 40.53 -12.46 4.92
N THR A 150 40.29 -13.62 4.31
CA THR A 150 40.98 -14.88 4.59
C THR A 150 42.49 -14.63 4.45
N ARG A 151 43.18 -14.51 5.59
CA ARG A 151 44.65 -14.52 5.64
C ARG A 151 45.11 -15.85 5.05
N ASN A 152 45.57 -15.83 3.80
CA ASN A 152 46.33 -16.94 3.22
C ASN A 152 47.65 -17.05 3.97
N ARG A 153 47.68 -17.95 4.96
CA ARG A 153 48.91 -18.43 5.58
C ARG A 153 49.55 -19.37 4.55
N ARG A 154 50.54 -18.87 3.80
CA ARG A 154 51.52 -19.76 3.15
C ARG A 154 52.50 -20.14 4.24
N ASP A 155 52.40 -21.39 4.68
CA ASP A 155 53.48 -22.05 5.40
C ASP A 155 54.50 -22.49 4.33
N ASP A 156 55.71 -21.94 4.43
CA ASP A 156 56.95 -22.54 3.90
C ASP A 156 57.68 -23.22 5.07
#